data_AF-A0A947G6I1-F1
#
_entry.id   AF-A0A947G6I1-F1
#
_cell.length_a   1.000
_cell.length_b   1.000
_cell.length_c   1.000
_cell.angle_alpha   90.00
_cell.angle_beta   90.00
_cell.angle_gamma   90.00
#
_symmetry.space_group_name_H-M   'P 1'
#
loop_
_entity.id
_entity.type
_entity.pdbx_description
1 polymer ?
#
loop_
_entity_poly.entity_id
_entity_poly.type
_entity_poly.pdbx_seq_one_letter_code
_entity_poly.pdbx_strand_id
1 'polypeptide(L)'
;LGYQWAVKLTTLGVSMMFFNAFIHKMAGAHFTLRWALSDNLRNHLLVQFDKLSIERTPMADWLLQAPWRYETAAMLNLVSQFAPILAFLLFKRPLWRALAGFFFLMETLALGVVMDLWNLNWLPLMVVFIDWDWLFAKLGWVPSRPQPGATELEPDSGRRWARSGRAFTITYVSVLLITGFVPWVDTTLKTYPFSRFPMFSKVRAKQPYGTPQTYEFYGNRVESVGHPLEPDQQRELDRKYSLRWLQRIAPDQVGRKLTGLEKTFRKRYKRKRFTHARAHLVLFQAVAPPEPARLELHRVGIIADKPRGKPYRTLRGKLAEDRRSFTIDPVGFDGGLEIVGIAVVADDMPGVRALELRRDGERYLVPELGADSVLVLADVSTDGQVLRFVVGRQPAMGW
;
A
#
# COMPACT_ATOMS: atom_id res chain seq x y z
N LEU A 1 41.40 10.59 10.58
CA LEU A 1 40.52 9.48 11.04
C LEU A 1 39.17 9.95 11.60
N GLY A 2 39.09 11.15 12.19
CA GLY A 2 37.87 11.65 12.85
C GLY A 2 36.61 11.88 12.00
N TYR A 3 36.63 11.90 10.65
CA TYR A 3 35.39 12.05 9.86
C TYR A 3 34.81 10.71 9.39
N GLN A 4 35.55 9.60 9.49
CA GLN A 4 35.10 8.30 8.95
C GLN A 4 33.85 7.77 9.67
N TRP A 5 33.69 8.05 10.96
CA TRP A 5 32.48 7.66 11.68
C TRP A 5 31.25 8.41 11.16
N ALA A 6 31.38 9.70 10.85
CA ALA A 6 30.30 10.50 10.28
C ALA A 6 29.89 9.93 8.91
N VAL A 7 30.85 9.64 8.03
CA VAL A 7 30.58 9.02 6.73
C VAL A 7 29.90 7.65 6.87
N LYS A 8 30.35 6.81 7.83
CA LYS A 8 29.71 5.52 8.12
C LYS A 8 28.27 5.68 8.59
N LEU A 9 28.00 6.63 9.49
CA LEU A 9 26.64 6.90 9.98
C LEU A 9 25.75 7.45 8.87
N THR A 10 26.25 8.36 8.03
CA THR A 10 25.51 8.86 6.87
C THR A 10 25.22 7.73 5.88
N THR A 11 26.21 6.87 5.59
CA THR A 11 26.02 5.69 4.74
C THR A 11 24.94 4.79 5.31
N LEU A 12 25.00 4.49 6.61
CA LEU A 12 23.99 3.69 7.30
C LEU A 12 22.60 4.35 7.18
N GLY A 13 22.48 5.65 7.48
CA GLY A 13 21.23 6.38 7.41
C GLY A 13 20.59 6.37 6.03
N VAL A 14 21.39 6.59 4.98
CA VAL A 14 20.92 6.53 3.58
C VAL A 14 20.56 5.10 3.18
N SER A 15 21.37 4.10 3.54
CA SER A 15 21.09 2.69 3.26
C SER A 15 19.80 2.19 3.92
N MET A 16 19.50 2.67 5.13
CA MET A 16 18.29 2.32 5.87
C MET A 16 16.99 2.73 5.15
N MET A 17 17.04 3.72 4.25
CA MET A 17 15.87 4.15 3.46
C MET A 17 15.27 3.00 2.63
N PHE A 18 16.10 2.21 1.96
CA PHE A 18 15.61 1.06 1.18
C PHE A 18 15.69 -0.25 1.94
N PHE A 19 16.66 -0.41 2.84
CA PHE A 19 16.77 -1.64 3.63
C PHE A 19 15.53 -1.88 4.51
N ASN A 20 14.93 -0.83 5.08
CA ASN A 20 13.67 -0.95 5.81
C ASN A 20 12.54 -1.48 4.92
N ALA A 21 12.43 -0.99 3.67
CA ALA A 21 11.42 -1.47 2.73
C ALA A 21 11.62 -2.96 2.40
N PHE A 22 12.88 -3.39 2.22
CA PHE A 22 13.22 -4.81 2.07
C PHE A 22 12.75 -5.64 3.28
N ILE A 23 13.09 -5.22 4.51
CA ILE A 23 12.70 -5.95 5.72
C ILE A 23 11.18 -6.02 5.87
N HIS A 24 10.45 -4.94 5.62
CA HIS A 24 8.98 -4.95 5.67
C HIS A 24 8.36 -5.90 4.65
N LYS A 25 8.90 -5.96 3.41
CA LYS A 25 8.45 -6.90 2.38
C LYS A 25 8.72 -8.34 2.78
N MET A 26 9.94 -8.63 3.27
CA MET A 26 10.30 -9.96 3.75
C MET A 26 9.44 -10.36 4.94
N ALA A 27 9.25 -9.49 5.94
CA ALA A 27 8.42 -9.77 7.12
C ALA A 27 6.95 -10.02 6.73
N GLY A 28 6.36 -9.19 5.86
CA GLY A 28 5.01 -9.41 5.31
C GLY A 28 4.91 -10.73 4.52
N ALA A 29 6.03 -11.19 3.98
CA ALA A 29 6.18 -12.45 3.29
C ALA A 29 6.62 -13.63 4.17
N HIS A 30 6.61 -13.49 5.50
CA HIS A 30 7.15 -14.48 6.45
C HIS A 30 8.57 -14.95 6.09
N PHE A 31 9.39 -14.01 5.64
CA PHE A 31 10.77 -14.21 5.19
C PHE A 31 10.95 -15.22 4.05
N THR A 32 9.91 -15.40 3.23
CA THR A 32 9.98 -16.19 2.00
C THR A 32 10.04 -15.30 0.77
N LEU A 33 10.44 -15.85 -0.38
CA LEU A 33 10.48 -15.12 -1.65
C LEU A 33 9.09 -14.92 -2.28
N ARG A 34 8.00 -15.30 -1.61
CA ARG A 34 6.62 -15.16 -2.15
C ARG A 34 6.24 -13.71 -2.45
N TRP A 35 6.90 -12.71 -1.85
CA TRP A 35 6.68 -11.31 -2.22
C TRP A 35 7.06 -11.05 -3.69
N ALA A 36 8.13 -11.70 -4.15
CA ALA A 36 8.68 -11.49 -5.49
C ALA A 36 8.31 -12.58 -6.48
N LEU A 37 8.26 -13.84 -6.05
CA LEU A 37 7.92 -15.01 -6.85
C LEU A 37 6.42 -15.34 -6.76
N SER A 38 5.57 -14.35 -7.05
CA SER A 38 4.12 -14.50 -7.15
C SER A 38 3.50 -13.31 -7.90
N ASP A 39 2.17 -13.32 -8.07
CA ASP A 39 1.39 -12.21 -8.65
C ASP A 39 1.37 -10.93 -7.79
N ASN A 40 2.11 -10.88 -6.69
CA ASN A 40 2.10 -9.77 -5.76
C ASN A 40 2.49 -8.42 -6.40
N LEU A 41 3.60 -8.33 -7.15
CA LEU A 41 3.97 -7.07 -7.81
C LEU A 41 2.94 -6.66 -8.85
N ARG A 42 2.45 -7.62 -9.65
CA ARG A 42 1.36 -7.42 -10.62
C ARG A 42 0.14 -6.78 -9.94
N ASN A 43 -0.28 -7.33 -8.81
CA ASN A 43 -1.46 -6.85 -8.09
C ASN A 43 -1.20 -5.49 -7.41
N HIS A 44 0.03 -5.18 -6.99
CA HIS A 44 0.38 -3.82 -6.54
C HIS A 44 0.29 -2.80 -7.68
N LEU A 45 0.77 -3.13 -8.88
CA LEU A 45 0.68 -2.25 -10.05
C LEU A 45 -0.78 -1.98 -10.44
N LEU A 46 -1.62 -3.01 -10.49
CA LEU A 46 -3.06 -2.86 -10.76
C LEU A 46 -3.76 -2.02 -9.69
N VAL A 47 -3.40 -2.19 -8.42
CA VAL A 47 -3.95 -1.36 -7.32
C VAL A 47 -3.45 0.08 -7.39
N GLN A 48 -2.23 0.32 -7.87
CA GLN A 48 -1.65 1.65 -7.96
C GLN A 48 -2.27 2.45 -9.12
N PHE A 49 -2.37 1.84 -10.29
CA PHE A 49 -2.82 2.53 -11.50
C PHE A 49 -4.32 2.37 -11.71
N ASP A 50 -4.83 1.15 -11.90
CA ASP A 50 -6.22 0.91 -12.32
C ASP A 50 -7.24 1.34 -11.25
N LYS A 51 -6.97 1.05 -9.97
CA LYS A 51 -7.87 1.45 -8.88
C LYS A 51 -8.08 2.97 -8.84
N LEU A 52 -7.03 3.73 -9.11
CA LEU A 52 -7.05 5.19 -9.12
C LEU A 52 -7.42 5.73 -10.51
N SER A 53 -7.66 4.84 -11.47
CA SER A 53 -7.87 5.16 -12.88
C SER A 53 -6.75 6.05 -13.43
N ILE A 54 -5.50 5.82 -13.00
CA ILE A 54 -4.32 6.52 -13.52
C ILE A 54 -3.76 5.69 -14.67
N GLU A 55 -3.29 6.37 -15.71
CA GLU A 55 -2.59 5.69 -16.82
C GLU A 55 -1.31 5.04 -16.31
N ARG A 56 -1.10 3.79 -16.70
CA ARG A 56 0.10 3.04 -16.32
C ARG A 56 1.31 3.63 -17.03
N THR A 57 2.48 3.54 -16.41
CA THR A 57 3.71 3.86 -17.14
C THR A 57 3.97 2.79 -18.20
N PRO A 58 4.69 3.10 -19.29
CA PRO A 58 5.04 2.10 -20.31
C PRO A 58 5.78 0.89 -19.73
N MET A 59 6.59 1.10 -18.68
CA MET A 59 7.28 0.02 -17.98
C MET A 59 6.30 -0.84 -17.17
N ALA A 60 5.34 -0.24 -16.47
CA ALA A 60 4.31 -1.00 -15.77
C ALA A 60 3.49 -1.86 -16.74
N ASP A 61 3.08 -1.33 -17.89
CA ASP A 61 2.39 -2.11 -18.92
C ASP A 61 3.26 -3.25 -19.46
N TRP A 62 4.54 -3.00 -19.73
CA TRP A 62 5.46 -4.05 -20.16
C TRP A 62 5.62 -5.16 -19.12
N LEU A 63 5.73 -4.81 -17.83
CA LEU A 63 5.84 -5.77 -16.73
C LEU A 63 4.61 -6.66 -16.62
N LEU A 64 3.41 -6.09 -16.81
CA LEU A 64 2.13 -6.79 -16.65
C LEU A 64 1.80 -7.80 -17.76
N GLN A 65 2.58 -7.83 -18.85
CA GLN A 65 2.34 -8.71 -20.00
C GLN A 65 2.76 -10.17 -19.78
N ALA A 66 3.66 -10.47 -18.84
CA ALA A 66 4.13 -11.84 -18.62
C ALA A 66 4.60 -12.08 -17.17
N PRO A 67 4.31 -13.25 -16.57
CA PRO A 67 4.70 -13.58 -15.20
C PRO A 67 6.17 -13.33 -14.84
N TRP A 68 7.06 -13.88 -15.66
CA TRP A 68 8.50 -13.76 -15.42
C TRP A 68 8.98 -12.31 -15.38
N ARG A 69 8.30 -11.35 -16.05
CA ARG A 69 8.72 -9.94 -16.08
C ARG A 69 8.49 -9.27 -14.74
N TYR A 70 7.27 -9.35 -14.19
CA TYR A 70 6.99 -8.75 -12.88
C TYR A 70 7.66 -9.54 -11.75
N GLU A 71 7.82 -10.86 -11.86
CA GLU A 71 8.55 -11.64 -10.86
C GLU A 71 10.04 -11.29 -10.84
N THR A 72 10.67 -11.19 -12.01
CA THR A 72 12.07 -10.75 -12.13
C THR A 72 12.24 -9.32 -11.61
N ALA A 73 11.33 -8.40 -11.98
CA ALA A 73 11.37 -7.03 -11.48
C ALA A 73 11.21 -6.97 -9.96
N ALA A 74 10.33 -7.79 -9.38
CA ALA A 74 10.14 -7.87 -7.94
C ALA A 74 11.38 -8.43 -7.24
N MET A 75 12.05 -9.43 -7.83
CA MET A 75 13.31 -9.96 -7.31
C MET A 75 14.43 -8.92 -7.37
N LEU A 76 14.60 -8.26 -8.52
CA LEU A 76 15.57 -7.17 -8.68
C LEU A 76 15.30 -6.03 -7.71
N ASN A 77 14.04 -5.74 -7.43
CA ASN A 77 13.62 -4.76 -6.44
C ASN A 77 13.99 -5.17 -5.00
N LEU A 78 13.86 -6.45 -4.62
CA LEU A 78 14.35 -6.91 -3.31
C LEU A 78 15.88 -6.80 -3.22
N VAL A 79 16.60 -7.16 -4.29
CA VAL A 79 18.06 -7.05 -4.36
C VAL A 79 18.50 -5.59 -4.28
N SER A 80 17.88 -4.69 -5.04
CA SER A 80 18.22 -3.27 -5.06
C SER A 80 17.93 -2.60 -3.71
N GLN A 81 16.90 -3.05 -3.00
CA GLN A 81 16.57 -2.53 -1.67
C GLN A 81 17.48 -3.06 -0.56
N PHE A 82 17.97 -4.29 -0.70
CA PHE A 82 18.92 -4.89 0.24
C PHE A 82 20.35 -4.36 0.04
N ALA A 83 20.83 -4.32 -1.21
CA ALA A 83 22.23 -4.04 -1.54
C ALA A 83 22.85 -2.79 -0.88
N PRO A 84 22.16 -1.65 -0.72
CA PRO A 84 22.72 -0.46 -0.08
C PRO A 84 23.25 -0.72 1.34
N ILE A 85 22.67 -1.64 2.13
CA ILE A 85 23.20 -1.93 3.47
C ILE A 85 24.58 -2.59 3.42
N LEU A 86 24.90 -3.29 2.32
CA LEU A 86 26.22 -3.90 2.13
C LEU A 86 27.33 -2.86 2.01
N ALA A 87 27.02 -1.62 1.60
CA ALA A 87 27.98 -0.52 1.59
C ALA A 87 28.55 -0.21 2.98
N PHE A 88 27.72 -0.36 4.01
CA PHE A 88 28.11 -0.18 5.40
C PHE A 88 29.01 -1.33 5.89
N LEU A 89 28.67 -2.58 5.53
CA LEU A 89 29.46 -3.76 5.89
C LEU A 89 30.80 -3.83 5.13
N LEU A 90 30.79 -3.46 3.86
CA LEU A 90 31.95 -3.46 2.95
C LEU A 90 32.61 -2.08 2.87
N PHE A 91 32.50 -1.27 3.92
CA PHE A 91 32.95 0.13 3.90
C PHE A 91 34.41 0.32 3.47
N LYS A 92 35.28 -0.64 3.78
CA LYS A 92 36.71 -0.65 3.41
C LYS A 92 36.98 -1.05 1.96
N ARG A 93 35.96 -1.48 1.22
CA ARG A 93 36.08 -1.94 -0.17
C ARG A 93 35.39 -0.93 -1.11
N PRO A 94 36.13 0.05 -1.64
CA PRO A 94 35.54 1.21 -2.33
C PRO A 94 34.70 0.84 -3.55
N LEU A 95 35.15 -0.15 -4.35
CA LEU A 95 34.40 -0.64 -5.51
C LEU A 95 33.04 -1.26 -5.12
N TRP A 96 33.03 -2.09 -4.07
CA TRP A 96 31.80 -2.73 -3.59
C TRP A 96 30.85 -1.71 -2.96
N ARG A 97 31.39 -0.69 -2.29
CA ARG A 97 30.61 0.42 -1.74
C ARG A 97 29.93 1.22 -2.86
N ALA A 98 30.65 1.55 -3.91
CA ALA A 98 30.11 2.23 -5.08
C ALA A 98 29.05 1.38 -5.80
N LEU A 99 29.28 0.06 -5.94
CA LEU A 99 28.31 -0.87 -6.53
C LEU A 99 27.00 -0.94 -5.70
N ALA A 100 27.10 -1.00 -4.38
CA ALA A 100 25.93 -0.93 -3.50
C ALA A 100 25.17 0.40 -3.64
N GLY A 101 25.90 1.51 -3.78
CA GLY A 101 25.31 2.83 -4.09
C GLY A 101 24.65 2.91 -5.47
N PHE A 102 25.16 2.17 -6.46
CA PHE A 102 24.52 2.05 -7.77
C PHE A 102 23.14 1.39 -7.67
N PHE A 103 22.97 0.37 -6.81
CA PHE A 103 21.65 -0.21 -6.56
C PHE A 103 20.67 0.79 -5.91
N PHE A 104 21.15 1.66 -5.01
CA PHE A 104 20.34 2.77 -4.46
C PHE A 104 19.87 3.72 -5.57
N LEU A 105 20.77 4.08 -6.49
CA LEU A 105 20.44 4.93 -7.64
C LEU A 105 19.39 4.27 -8.53
N MET A 106 19.60 3.01 -8.89
CA MET A 106 18.69 2.23 -9.74
C MET A 106 17.31 2.09 -9.12
N GLU A 107 17.22 1.81 -7.82
CA GLU A 107 15.94 1.74 -7.10
C GLU A 107 15.20 3.08 -7.13
N THR A 108 15.91 4.19 -6.90
CA THR A 108 15.34 5.54 -6.94
C THR A 108 14.74 5.87 -8.31
N LEU A 109 15.44 5.50 -9.38
CA LEU A 109 14.97 5.68 -10.75
C LEU A 109 13.82 4.72 -11.09
N ALA A 110 13.90 3.46 -10.66
CA ALA A 110 12.88 2.44 -10.90
C ALA A 110 11.54 2.82 -10.25
N LEU A 111 11.55 3.43 -9.06
CA LEU A 111 10.34 3.99 -8.45
C LEU A 111 9.66 5.03 -9.34
N GLY A 112 10.43 5.91 -9.99
CA GLY A 112 9.91 6.88 -10.96
C GLY A 112 9.36 6.19 -12.22
N VAL A 113 10.15 5.31 -12.83
CA VAL A 113 9.80 4.68 -14.12
C VAL A 113 8.66 3.67 -14.01
N VAL A 114 8.59 2.89 -12.92
CA VAL A 114 7.61 1.82 -12.74
C VAL A 114 6.36 2.32 -12.02
N MET A 115 6.53 3.11 -10.95
CA MET A 115 5.43 3.50 -10.05
C MET A 115 4.95 4.95 -10.23
N ASP A 116 5.60 5.71 -11.13
CA ASP A 116 5.42 7.16 -11.28
C ASP A 116 5.68 7.94 -9.97
N LEU A 117 6.66 7.47 -9.18
CA LEU A 117 7.06 8.06 -7.90
C LEU A 117 8.45 8.69 -7.99
N TRP A 118 8.55 9.80 -8.73
CA TRP A 118 9.80 10.53 -8.94
C TRP A 118 10.33 11.17 -7.65
N ASN A 119 11.49 10.69 -7.17
CA ASN A 119 12.22 11.25 -6.03
C ASN A 119 13.64 11.66 -6.45
N LEU A 120 13.73 12.50 -7.49
CA LEU A 120 15.02 12.91 -8.07
C LEU A 120 15.94 13.64 -7.07
N ASN A 121 15.36 14.26 -6.05
CA ASN A 121 16.09 14.87 -4.95
C ASN A 121 16.87 13.87 -4.08
N TRP A 122 16.66 12.55 -4.22
CA TRP A 122 17.45 11.52 -3.53
C TRP A 122 18.69 11.11 -4.32
N LEU A 123 18.78 11.38 -5.63
CA LEU A 123 19.93 11.00 -6.44
C LEU A 123 21.26 11.55 -5.91
N PRO A 124 21.35 12.80 -5.39
CA PRO A 124 22.57 13.31 -4.77
C PRO A 124 23.05 12.48 -3.58
N LEU A 125 22.19 11.71 -2.90
CA LEU A 125 22.60 10.86 -1.79
C LEU A 125 23.52 9.71 -2.23
N MET A 126 23.57 9.38 -3.53
CA MET A 126 24.51 8.39 -4.07
C MET A 126 25.97 8.72 -3.72
N VAL A 127 26.32 10.00 -3.56
CA VAL A 127 27.70 10.45 -3.29
C VAL A 127 28.27 9.86 -1.99
N VAL A 128 27.44 9.48 -1.03
CA VAL A 128 27.88 8.92 0.26
C VAL A 128 28.48 7.52 0.09
N PHE A 129 28.10 6.84 -0.99
CA PHE A 129 28.60 5.50 -1.31
C PHE A 129 29.95 5.53 -2.03
N ILE A 130 30.37 6.68 -2.57
CA ILE A 130 31.64 6.82 -3.27
C ILE A 130 32.77 7.06 -2.28
N ASP A 131 33.85 6.31 -2.43
CA ASP A 131 35.10 6.58 -1.71
C ASP A 131 35.91 7.63 -2.44
N TRP A 132 35.63 8.88 -2.10
CA TRP A 132 36.27 10.05 -2.68
C TRP A 132 37.78 10.07 -2.44
N ASP A 133 38.26 9.61 -1.28
CA ASP A 133 39.70 9.53 -1.03
C ASP A 133 40.36 8.53 -1.98
N TRP A 134 39.77 7.34 -2.10
CA TRP A 134 40.27 6.31 -3.03
C TRP A 134 40.18 6.77 -4.48
N LEU A 135 39.08 7.42 -4.86
CA LEU A 135 38.85 7.91 -6.22
C LEU A 135 39.87 9.00 -6.57
N PHE A 136 40.05 10.01 -5.71
CA PHE A 136 41.01 11.08 -5.95
C PHE A 136 42.46 10.59 -5.94
N ALA A 137 42.80 9.62 -5.07
CA ALA A 137 44.10 8.98 -5.11
C ALA A 137 44.33 8.23 -6.44
N LYS A 138 43.31 7.51 -6.93
CA LYS A 138 43.38 6.80 -8.22
C LYS A 138 43.47 7.76 -9.42
N LEU A 139 42.87 8.94 -9.32
CA LEU A 139 42.96 10.00 -10.32
C LEU A 139 44.28 10.81 -10.24
N GLY A 140 45.14 10.52 -9.26
CA GLY A 140 46.40 11.24 -9.06
C GLY A 140 46.24 12.67 -8.53
N TRP A 141 45.04 13.05 -8.06
CA TRP A 141 44.76 14.40 -7.54
C TRP A 141 45.24 14.58 -6.09
N VAL A 142 45.40 13.47 -5.36
CA VAL A 142 45.89 13.45 -3.98
C VAL A 142 46.92 12.34 -3.84
N PRO A 143 48.02 12.53 -3.09
CA PRO A 143 48.96 11.47 -2.79
C PRO A 143 48.25 10.27 -2.19
N SER A 144 48.61 9.06 -2.64
CA SER A 144 48.08 7.82 -2.07
C SER A 144 48.38 7.80 -0.58
N ARG A 145 47.35 7.64 0.26
CA ARG A 145 47.50 7.62 1.72
C ARG A 145 48.61 6.63 2.09
N PRO A 146 49.55 7.01 2.98
CA PRO A 146 50.42 6.04 3.64
C PRO A 146 49.55 4.95 4.27
N GLN A 147 49.95 3.69 4.11
CA GLN A 147 49.24 2.55 4.69
C GLN A 147 49.03 2.75 6.20
N PRO A 148 47.93 2.23 6.77
CA PRO A 148 47.65 2.30 8.20
C PRO A 148 48.66 1.44 8.98
N GLY A 149 49.82 2.03 9.23
CA GLY A 149 50.92 1.55 10.07
C GLY A 149 51.73 2.71 10.67
N ALA A 150 51.48 3.96 10.24
CA ALA A 150 51.99 5.15 10.90
C ALA A 150 51.12 5.44 12.14
N THR A 151 51.67 5.06 13.29
CA THR A 151 51.30 5.42 14.67
C THR A 151 50.17 6.45 14.79
N GLU A 152 48.97 5.97 15.12
CA GLU A 152 47.88 6.79 15.63
C GLU A 152 48.34 7.43 16.94
N LEU A 153 48.75 8.69 16.90
CA LEU A 153 48.82 9.53 18.09
C LEU A 153 47.39 9.67 18.61
N GLU A 154 47.02 8.85 19.60
CA GLU A 154 45.80 9.04 20.39
C GLU A 154 45.88 10.42 21.05
N PRO A 155 44.99 11.37 20.71
CA PRO A 155 44.91 12.61 21.46
C PRO A 155 44.22 12.30 22.79
N ASP A 156 44.85 12.65 23.92
CA ASP A 156 44.33 12.45 25.29
C ASP A 156 42.93 13.06 25.55
N SER A 157 42.43 13.91 24.65
CA SER A 157 41.02 14.34 24.60
C SER A 157 40.03 13.23 24.19
N GLY A 158 40.52 12.03 23.85
CA GLY A 158 39.80 10.93 23.22
C GLY A 158 38.69 10.30 24.06
N ARG A 159 38.77 10.30 25.39
CA ARG A 159 37.75 9.61 26.23
C ARG A 159 36.39 10.30 26.23
N ARG A 160 36.32 11.63 26.31
CA ARG A 160 35.04 12.36 26.26
C ARG A 160 34.44 12.35 24.86
N TRP A 161 35.26 12.58 23.84
CA TRP A 161 34.83 12.50 22.44
C TRP A 161 34.36 11.09 22.04
N ALA A 162 35.03 10.05 22.51
CA ALA A 162 34.60 8.67 22.31
C ALA A 162 33.26 8.37 23.00
N ARG A 163 33.01 8.90 24.20
CA ARG A 163 31.72 8.73 24.90
C ARG A 163 30.59 9.47 24.20
N SER A 164 30.79 10.75 23.84
CA SER A 164 29.77 11.54 23.13
C SER A 164 29.47 10.99 21.73
N GLY A 165 30.49 10.56 20.99
CA GLY A 165 30.31 9.92 19.68
C GLY A 165 29.57 8.58 19.78
N ARG A 166 29.87 7.75 20.79
CA ARG A 166 29.13 6.51 21.06
C ARG A 166 27.68 6.79 21.44
N ALA A 167 27.43 7.74 22.35
CA ALA A 167 26.09 8.12 22.75
C ALA A 167 25.27 8.61 21.54
N PHE A 168 25.84 9.53 20.74
CA PHE A 168 25.20 10.00 19.51
C PHE A 168 24.92 8.87 18.53
N THR A 169 25.88 7.97 18.31
CA THR A 169 25.70 6.81 17.43
C THR A 169 24.57 5.91 17.90
N ILE A 170 24.55 5.57 19.19
CA ILE A 170 23.50 4.75 19.79
C ILE A 170 22.15 5.44 19.65
N THR A 171 22.06 6.74 19.97
CA THR A 171 20.82 7.51 19.82
C THR A 171 20.36 7.56 18.37
N TYR A 172 21.25 7.85 17.43
CA TYR A 172 20.95 7.92 16.00
C TYR A 172 20.44 6.59 15.46
N VAL A 173 21.14 5.49 15.75
CA VAL A 173 20.73 4.14 15.35
C VAL A 173 19.41 3.75 16.00
N SER A 174 19.23 4.03 17.30
CA SER A 174 17.97 3.77 18.00
C SER A 174 16.80 4.52 17.38
N VAL A 175 16.98 5.81 17.02
CA VAL A 175 15.95 6.60 16.34
C VAL A 175 15.64 6.01 14.95
N LEU A 176 16.65 5.61 14.18
CA LEU A 176 16.45 4.95 12.89
C LEU A 176 15.69 3.63 13.01
N LEU A 177 16.00 2.82 14.02
CA LEU A 177 15.32 1.56 14.28
C LEU A 177 13.88 1.79 14.76
N ILE A 178 13.67 2.70 15.71
CA ILE A 178 12.32 3.02 16.22
C ILE A 178 11.44 3.53 15.08
N THR A 179 11.93 4.49 14.30
CA THR A 179 11.16 5.03 13.15
C THR A 179 10.97 3.99 12.04
N GLY A 180 11.94 3.11 11.81
CA GLY A 180 11.82 2.04 10.81
C GLY A 180 10.83 0.92 11.18
N PHE A 181 10.72 0.60 12.47
CA PHE A 181 10.03 -0.60 12.95
C PHE A 181 8.80 -0.35 13.82
N VAL A 182 8.53 0.90 14.21
CA VAL A 182 7.36 1.27 15.03
C VAL A 182 6.41 2.15 14.20
N PRO A 183 5.39 1.56 13.52
CA PRO A 183 4.58 2.27 12.52
C PRO A 183 3.85 3.52 13.04
N TRP A 184 3.41 3.51 14.30
CA TRP A 184 2.72 4.65 14.89
C TRP A 184 3.66 5.85 15.12
N VAL A 185 4.94 5.61 15.39
CA VAL A 185 5.94 6.68 15.57
C VAL A 185 6.21 7.36 14.24
N ASP A 186 6.48 6.57 13.20
CA ASP A 186 6.75 7.07 11.85
C ASP A 186 5.59 7.90 11.27
N THR A 187 4.35 7.39 11.42
CA THR A 187 3.15 8.10 10.98
C THR A 187 2.88 9.39 11.76
N THR A 188 3.22 9.42 13.05
CA THR A 188 3.05 10.61 13.91
C THR A 188 4.10 11.67 13.62
N LEU A 189 5.37 11.27 13.54
CA LEU A 189 6.48 12.20 13.32
C LEU A 189 6.53 12.71 11.87
N LYS A 190 5.81 12.07 10.93
CA LYS A 190 5.86 12.39 9.49
C LYS A 190 7.31 12.52 9.03
N THR A 191 8.16 11.63 9.53
CA THR A 191 9.58 11.58 9.20
C THR A 191 9.68 11.23 7.72
N TYR A 192 9.51 12.18 6.82
CA TYR A 192 9.79 11.97 5.40
C TYR A 192 11.30 11.90 5.23
N PRO A 193 11.86 10.95 4.47
CA PRO A 193 11.24 9.98 3.55
C PRO A 193 10.69 8.68 4.18
N PHE A 194 10.86 8.48 5.48
CA PHE A 194 10.54 7.29 6.29
C PHE A 194 9.02 6.99 6.44
N SER A 195 8.15 8.02 6.32
CA SER A 195 6.69 8.00 6.64
C SER A 195 5.77 6.98 5.95
N ARG A 196 6.31 6.05 5.14
CA ARG A 196 5.61 4.93 4.49
C ARG A 196 6.50 3.71 4.25
N PHE A 197 7.42 3.32 5.13
CA PHE A 197 8.25 2.13 4.87
C PHE A 197 7.52 0.82 4.52
N PRO A 198 6.31 0.55 5.03
CA PRO A 198 5.52 -0.59 4.58
C PRO A 198 4.92 -0.43 3.18
N MET A 199 5.30 0.60 2.41
CA MET A 199 4.75 0.82 1.06
C MET A 199 5.01 -0.43 0.23
N PHE A 200 3.92 -1.04 -0.22
CA PHE A 200 3.95 -2.29 -0.98
C PHE A 200 4.49 -3.52 -0.21
N SER A 201 4.57 -3.49 1.13
CA SER A 201 5.01 -4.66 1.93
C SER A 201 3.97 -5.77 2.02
N LYS A 202 2.68 -5.43 1.87
CA LYS A 202 1.59 -6.40 1.86
C LYS A 202 1.78 -7.42 0.74
N VAL A 203 1.52 -8.69 1.04
CA VAL A 203 1.43 -9.75 0.03
C VAL A 203 0.01 -9.73 -0.55
N ARG A 204 -0.13 -9.21 -1.78
CA ARG A 204 -1.34 -9.18 -2.60
C ARG A 204 -1.37 -10.38 -3.54
N ALA A 205 -1.16 -11.57 -3.00
CA ALA A 205 -1.25 -12.82 -3.74
C ALA A 205 -1.85 -13.86 -2.81
N LYS A 206 -2.56 -14.84 -3.37
CA LYS A 206 -3.20 -15.91 -2.60
C LYS A 206 -2.37 -17.19 -2.65
N GLN A 207 -2.57 -18.06 -1.66
CA GLN A 207 -2.00 -19.40 -1.67
C GLN A 207 -2.82 -20.34 -2.56
N PRO A 208 -2.17 -21.29 -3.27
CA PRO A 208 -0.72 -21.45 -3.43
C PRO A 208 -0.07 -20.36 -4.31
N TYR A 209 1.06 -19.78 -3.85
CA TYR A 209 1.71 -18.62 -4.49
C TYR A 209 2.34 -18.89 -5.86
N GLY A 210 2.60 -20.16 -6.19
CA GLY A 210 3.14 -20.56 -7.50
C GLY A 210 2.06 -20.78 -8.56
N THR A 211 0.79 -20.66 -8.19
CA THR A 211 -0.34 -20.78 -9.12
C THR A 211 -0.98 -19.41 -9.29
N PRO A 212 -1.09 -18.89 -10.53
CA PRO A 212 -1.78 -17.64 -10.77
C PRO A 212 -3.22 -17.68 -10.23
N GLN A 213 -3.61 -16.64 -9.50
CA GLN A 213 -4.93 -16.54 -8.88
C GLN A 213 -5.47 -15.13 -8.98
N THR A 214 -6.80 -15.03 -8.91
CA THR A 214 -7.45 -13.74 -8.78
C THR A 214 -7.12 -13.14 -7.41
N TYR A 215 -7.07 -11.81 -7.35
CA TYR A 215 -6.87 -11.09 -6.11
C TYR A 215 -7.96 -10.04 -5.92
N GLU A 216 -8.84 -10.30 -4.97
CA GLU A 216 -9.94 -9.43 -4.64
C GLU A 216 -9.62 -8.56 -3.43
N PHE A 217 -10.08 -7.31 -3.46
CA PHE A 217 -10.11 -6.46 -2.29
C PHE A 217 -11.29 -5.49 -2.38
N TYR A 218 -11.88 -5.15 -1.25
CA TYR A 218 -12.98 -4.20 -1.22
C TYR A 218 -12.47 -2.74 -1.24
N GLY A 219 -13.32 -1.84 -1.70
CA GLY A 219 -13.13 -0.41 -1.58
C GLY A 219 -14.43 0.35 -1.76
N ASN A 220 -14.33 1.66 -1.83
CA ASN A 220 -15.47 2.53 -2.09
C ASN A 220 -15.23 3.29 -3.38
N ARG A 221 -16.28 3.47 -4.16
CA ARG A 221 -16.29 4.35 -5.33
C ARG A 221 -17.40 5.38 -5.16
N VAL A 222 -17.12 6.64 -5.49
CA VAL A 222 -18.15 7.66 -5.54
C VAL A 222 -18.46 7.97 -7.00
N GLU A 223 -19.73 8.04 -7.32
CA GLU A 223 -20.22 8.34 -8.67
C GLU A 223 -21.20 9.52 -8.61
N SER A 224 -21.32 10.24 -9.72
CA SER A 224 -22.35 11.27 -9.87
C SER A 224 -23.64 10.64 -10.39
N VAL A 225 -24.76 10.98 -9.76
CA VAL A 225 -26.08 10.54 -10.20
C VAL A 225 -26.73 11.61 -11.09
N GLY A 226 -27.31 11.17 -12.20
CA GLY A 226 -28.04 12.00 -13.16
C GLY A 226 -27.21 12.40 -14.38
N HIS A 227 -25.94 12.74 -14.19
CA HIS A 227 -25.03 13.01 -15.29
C HIS A 227 -23.66 12.37 -15.01
N PRO A 228 -23.20 11.43 -15.86
CA PRO A 228 -21.87 10.87 -15.74
C PRO A 228 -20.80 11.96 -15.71
N LEU A 229 -19.80 11.78 -14.87
CA LEU A 229 -18.59 12.59 -14.90
C LEU A 229 -17.80 12.25 -16.16
N GLU A 230 -17.11 13.24 -16.73
CA GLU A 230 -16.09 12.93 -17.74
C GLU A 230 -15.04 12.01 -17.13
N PRO A 231 -14.36 11.16 -17.92
CA PRO A 231 -13.33 10.26 -17.42
C PRO A 231 -12.33 10.97 -16.50
N ASP A 232 -11.78 12.13 -16.89
CA ASP A 232 -10.83 12.90 -16.08
C ASP A 232 -11.38 13.38 -14.73
N GLN A 233 -12.67 13.71 -14.70
CA GLN A 233 -13.35 14.15 -13.49
C GLN A 233 -13.58 12.97 -12.55
N GLN A 234 -13.92 11.80 -13.09
CA GLN A 234 -14.01 10.56 -12.33
C GLN A 234 -12.63 10.12 -11.81
N ARG A 235 -11.57 10.24 -12.62
CA ARG A 235 -10.17 9.99 -12.22
C ARG A 235 -9.77 10.89 -11.05
N GLU A 236 -10.09 12.18 -11.13
CA GLU A 236 -9.82 13.10 -10.02
C GLU A 236 -10.61 12.71 -8.77
N LEU A 237 -11.88 12.34 -8.92
CA LEU A 237 -12.73 11.89 -7.83
C LEU A 237 -12.15 10.65 -7.13
N ASP A 238 -11.82 9.63 -7.91
CA ASP A 238 -11.27 8.35 -7.42
C ASP A 238 -9.89 8.56 -6.74
N ARG A 239 -9.05 9.45 -7.28
CA ARG A 239 -7.73 9.79 -6.71
C ARG A 239 -7.82 10.56 -5.40
N LYS A 240 -8.61 11.64 -5.36
CA LYS A 240 -8.67 12.55 -4.19
C LYS A 240 -9.60 12.05 -3.09
N TYR A 241 -10.63 11.31 -3.48
CA TYR A 241 -11.70 10.87 -2.60
C TYR A 241 -11.80 9.35 -2.61
N SER A 242 -10.64 8.68 -2.54
CA SER A 242 -10.49 7.32 -2.04
C SER A 242 -10.95 7.30 -0.57
N LEU A 243 -12.25 7.40 -0.34
CA LEU A 243 -12.87 7.49 0.98
C LEU A 243 -12.92 6.09 1.60
N ARG A 244 -11.79 5.39 1.69
CA ARG A 244 -11.62 4.03 2.25
C ARG A 244 -12.12 3.89 3.68
N TRP A 245 -12.54 4.98 4.31
CA TRP A 245 -13.02 5.06 5.66
C TRP A 245 -14.52 5.36 5.74
N LEU A 246 -15.26 5.52 4.62
CA LEU A 246 -16.72 5.69 4.68
C LEU A 246 -17.39 4.51 5.39
N GLN A 247 -16.88 3.30 5.18
CA GLN A 247 -17.36 2.12 5.88
C GLN A 247 -16.89 2.02 7.35
N ARG A 248 -16.24 3.05 7.89
CA ARG A 248 -15.80 3.10 9.30
C ARG A 248 -16.47 4.21 10.11
N ILE A 249 -17.19 5.12 9.45
CA ILE A 249 -17.81 6.28 10.11
C ILE A 249 -19.32 6.16 10.18
N ALA A 250 -19.96 6.92 11.07
CA ALA A 250 -21.40 6.89 11.23
C ALA A 250 -22.14 7.35 9.94
N PRO A 251 -23.35 6.84 9.65
CA PRO A 251 -24.12 7.19 8.45
C PRO A 251 -24.31 8.71 8.25
N ASP A 252 -24.54 9.47 9.31
CA ASP A 252 -24.70 10.92 9.25
C ASP A 252 -23.38 11.61 8.82
N GLN A 253 -22.23 11.11 9.28
CA GLN A 253 -20.91 11.60 8.88
C GLN A 253 -20.63 11.31 7.40
N VAL A 254 -21.07 10.14 6.89
CA VAL A 254 -20.95 9.79 5.46
C VAL A 254 -21.72 10.84 4.66
N GLY A 255 -22.92 11.15 5.11
CA GLY A 255 -23.77 12.12 4.45
C GLY A 255 -23.21 13.54 4.44
N ARG A 256 -22.60 14.00 5.54
CA ARG A 256 -21.90 15.30 5.58
C ARG A 256 -20.73 15.34 4.59
N LYS A 257 -19.99 14.25 4.45
CA LYS A 257 -18.82 14.16 3.55
C LYS A 257 -19.22 14.15 2.08
N LEU A 258 -20.24 13.39 1.71
CA LEU A 258 -20.79 13.41 0.35
C LEU A 258 -21.40 14.77 0.00
N THR A 259 -22.08 15.43 0.95
CA THR A 259 -22.58 16.81 0.74
C THR A 259 -21.43 17.81 0.55
N GLY A 260 -20.34 17.66 1.29
CA GLY A 260 -19.14 18.48 1.12
C GLY A 260 -18.50 18.28 -0.25
N LEU A 261 -18.37 17.03 -0.68
CA LEU A 261 -17.88 16.64 -2.00
C LEU A 261 -18.74 17.24 -3.13
N GLU A 262 -20.06 17.12 -3.03
CA GLU A 262 -21.03 17.73 -3.94
C GLU A 262 -20.81 19.24 -4.10
N LYS A 263 -20.68 19.96 -2.97
CA LYS A 263 -20.42 21.41 -2.97
C LYS A 263 -19.10 21.73 -3.67
N THR A 264 -18.04 20.97 -3.39
CA THR A 264 -16.73 21.14 -4.05
C THR A 264 -16.81 20.90 -5.55
N PHE A 265 -17.44 19.81 -6.00
CA PHE A 265 -17.56 19.48 -7.42
C PHE A 265 -18.44 20.49 -8.18
N ARG A 266 -19.56 20.92 -7.59
CA ARG A 266 -20.41 21.96 -8.17
C ARG A 266 -19.67 23.29 -8.33
N LYS A 267 -18.94 23.72 -7.29
CA LYS A 267 -18.14 24.95 -7.33
C LYS A 267 -17.06 24.86 -8.40
N ARG A 268 -16.35 23.73 -8.47
CA ARG A 268 -15.22 23.54 -9.37
C ARG A 268 -15.63 23.42 -10.84
N TYR A 269 -16.62 22.58 -11.13
CA TYR A 269 -17.00 22.28 -12.51
C TYR A 269 -18.09 23.19 -13.06
N LYS A 270 -18.65 24.10 -12.24
CA LYS A 270 -19.77 25.01 -12.60
C LYS A 270 -20.96 24.31 -13.27
N ARG A 271 -21.05 22.98 -13.19
CA ARG A 271 -22.08 22.18 -13.84
C ARG A 271 -23.32 22.16 -12.94
N LYS A 272 -24.41 22.79 -13.41
CA LYS A 272 -25.76 22.65 -12.84
C LYS A 272 -26.30 21.20 -12.87
N ARG A 273 -25.53 20.28 -13.48
CA ARG A 273 -25.84 18.87 -13.76
C ARG A 273 -25.34 17.88 -12.69
N PHE A 274 -24.52 18.30 -11.71
CA PHE A 274 -24.15 17.41 -10.61
C PHE A 274 -25.30 17.33 -9.60
N THR A 275 -26.18 16.34 -9.76
CA THR A 275 -27.41 16.23 -8.96
C THR A 275 -27.11 15.83 -7.52
N HIS A 276 -26.39 14.73 -7.33
CA HIS A 276 -25.89 14.27 -6.03
C HIS A 276 -24.78 13.23 -6.21
N ALA A 277 -24.02 12.98 -5.14
CA ALA A 277 -23.01 11.95 -5.08
C ALA A 277 -23.60 10.66 -4.50
N ARG A 278 -23.28 9.52 -5.11
CA ARG A 278 -23.62 8.20 -4.61
C ARG A 278 -22.34 7.45 -4.30
N ALA A 279 -22.22 6.95 -3.07
CA ALA A 279 -21.11 6.10 -2.66
C ALA A 279 -21.51 4.64 -2.82
N HIS A 280 -20.74 3.91 -3.61
CA HIS A 280 -20.80 2.47 -3.75
C HIS A 280 -19.73 1.81 -2.91
N LEU A 281 -20.09 0.68 -2.32
CA LEU A 281 -19.12 -0.33 -1.99
C LEU A 281 -18.84 -1.15 -3.25
N VAL A 282 -17.57 -1.38 -3.53
CA VAL A 282 -17.11 -2.10 -4.69
C VAL A 282 -16.14 -3.19 -4.29
N LEU A 283 -16.16 -4.30 -5.01
CA LEU A 283 -15.14 -5.32 -4.99
C LEU A 283 -14.25 -5.08 -6.20
N PHE A 284 -12.97 -4.88 -5.96
CA PHE A 284 -11.98 -4.84 -7.03
C PHE A 284 -11.39 -6.24 -7.18
N GLN A 285 -11.36 -6.77 -8.39
CA GLN A 285 -10.79 -8.08 -8.69
C GLN A 285 -9.65 -7.91 -9.70
N ALA A 286 -8.42 -8.22 -9.30
CA ALA A 286 -7.34 -8.41 -10.24
C ALA A 286 -7.50 -9.79 -10.87
N VAL A 287 -7.74 -9.82 -12.18
CA VAL A 287 -7.93 -11.07 -12.94
C VAL A 287 -6.63 -11.86 -12.95
N ALA A 288 -6.66 -13.20 -12.93
CA ALA A 288 -5.43 -14.01 -12.98
C ALA A 288 -4.86 -14.14 -14.41
N PRO A 289 -3.54 -14.25 -14.60
CA PRO A 289 -2.96 -14.79 -15.83
C PRO A 289 -3.61 -16.14 -16.23
N PRO A 290 -3.79 -16.43 -17.53
CA PRO A 290 -3.22 -15.74 -18.70
C PRO A 290 -4.05 -14.53 -19.18
N GLU A 291 -5.11 -14.14 -18.49
CA GLU A 291 -5.94 -13.03 -18.95
C GLU A 291 -5.18 -11.68 -18.93
N PRO A 292 -5.50 -10.75 -19.86
CA PRO A 292 -4.92 -9.43 -19.88
C PRO A 292 -5.05 -8.72 -18.53
N ALA A 293 -3.95 -8.16 -18.03
CA ALA A 293 -3.90 -7.52 -16.73
C ALA A 293 -4.86 -6.33 -16.65
N ARG A 294 -5.89 -6.48 -15.83
CA ARG A 294 -6.90 -5.46 -15.54
C ARG A 294 -7.43 -5.64 -14.14
N LEU A 295 -7.88 -4.54 -13.56
CA LEU A 295 -8.65 -4.54 -12.32
C LEU A 295 -10.13 -4.38 -12.63
N GLU A 296 -10.89 -5.47 -12.48
CA GLU A 296 -12.34 -5.45 -12.63
C GLU A 296 -13.00 -4.83 -11.40
N LEU A 297 -14.06 -4.07 -11.64
CA LEU A 297 -14.83 -3.41 -10.60
C LEU A 297 -16.23 -4.01 -10.58
N HIS A 298 -16.55 -4.69 -9.49
CA HIS A 298 -17.88 -5.22 -9.23
C HIS A 298 -18.57 -4.31 -8.23
N ARG A 299 -19.69 -3.71 -8.62
CA ARG A 299 -20.52 -2.94 -7.69
C ARG A 299 -21.24 -3.92 -6.78
N VAL A 300 -20.91 -3.84 -5.49
CA VAL A 300 -21.49 -4.70 -4.46
C VAL A 300 -22.79 -4.07 -3.98
N GLY A 301 -22.73 -2.79 -3.57
CA GLY A 301 -23.91 -2.12 -3.04
C GLY A 301 -23.73 -0.61 -2.89
N ILE A 302 -24.79 0.08 -2.51
CA ILE A 302 -24.81 1.52 -2.24
C ILE A 302 -24.59 1.78 -0.75
N ILE A 303 -23.44 2.33 -0.37
CA ILE A 303 -23.15 2.73 1.01
C ILE A 303 -24.04 3.91 1.41
N ALA A 304 -24.16 4.89 0.52
CA ALA A 304 -24.94 6.09 0.76
C ALA A 304 -25.40 6.72 -0.55
N ASP A 305 -26.65 7.14 -0.57
CA ASP A 305 -27.30 7.87 -1.65
C ASP A 305 -28.16 8.98 -1.05
N LYS A 306 -27.96 10.23 -1.47
CA LYS A 306 -28.85 11.33 -1.10
C LYS A 306 -29.43 11.98 -2.34
N PRO A 307 -30.59 11.50 -2.80
CA PRO A 307 -31.35 12.24 -3.78
C PRO A 307 -31.68 13.64 -3.27
N ARG A 308 -31.71 14.62 -4.17
CA ARG A 308 -31.97 16.02 -3.82
C ARG A 308 -33.30 16.16 -3.08
N GLY A 309 -33.26 16.82 -1.92
CA GLY A 309 -34.45 17.05 -1.08
C GLY A 309 -34.97 15.81 -0.34
N LYS A 310 -34.29 14.66 -0.44
CA LYS A 310 -34.65 13.43 0.27
C LYS A 310 -33.64 13.12 1.40
N PRO A 311 -34.04 12.36 2.43
CA PRO A 311 -33.09 11.86 3.42
C PRO A 311 -32.04 10.95 2.77
N TYR A 312 -30.87 10.82 3.41
CA TYR A 312 -29.86 9.85 3.00
C TYR A 312 -30.45 8.44 3.09
N ARG A 313 -30.32 7.68 2.00
CA ARG A 313 -30.53 6.23 1.98
C ARG A 313 -29.16 5.58 2.11
N THR A 314 -28.95 4.79 3.15
CA THR A 314 -27.74 3.98 3.31
C THR A 314 -28.15 2.51 3.28
N LEU A 315 -27.49 1.64 2.50
CA LEU A 315 -27.72 0.17 2.62
C LEU A 315 -27.04 -0.43 3.85
N ARG A 316 -26.37 0.39 4.66
CA ARG A 316 -26.33 0.11 6.09
C ARG A 316 -27.78 0.22 6.55
N GLY A 317 -28.47 -0.91 6.69
CA GLY A 317 -29.75 -0.87 7.36
C GLY A 317 -29.56 -0.36 8.78
N LYS A 318 -30.64 -0.32 9.56
CA LYS A 318 -30.56 0.21 10.91
C LYS A 318 -29.64 -0.69 11.73
N LEU A 319 -28.73 -0.07 12.48
CA LEU A 319 -28.05 -0.75 13.58
C LEU A 319 -29.16 -1.30 14.48
N ALA A 320 -29.17 -2.62 14.72
CA ALA A 320 -30.17 -3.19 15.61
C ALA A 320 -30.01 -2.59 17.02
N GLU A 321 -31.03 -2.71 17.86
CA GLU A 321 -31.01 -2.14 19.22
C GLU A 321 -29.81 -2.62 20.05
N ASP A 322 -29.28 -3.81 19.74
CA ASP A 322 -28.10 -4.40 20.37
C ASP A 322 -26.77 -3.69 20.05
N ARG A 323 -26.78 -2.74 19.09
CA ARG A 323 -25.60 -2.00 18.59
C ARG A 323 -24.46 -2.87 18.05
N ARG A 324 -24.69 -4.17 17.85
CA ARG A 324 -23.71 -5.17 17.40
C ARG A 324 -24.11 -5.81 16.07
N SER A 325 -25.41 -5.82 15.78
CA SER A 325 -25.98 -6.40 14.57
C SER A 325 -26.41 -5.31 13.58
N PHE A 326 -26.30 -5.62 12.29
CA PHE A 326 -26.80 -4.76 11.23
C PHE A 326 -28.03 -5.42 10.61
N THR A 327 -29.14 -4.68 10.49
CA THR A 327 -30.14 -5.04 9.50
C THR A 327 -29.66 -4.56 8.13
N ILE A 328 -29.99 -5.30 7.08
CA ILE A 328 -29.71 -4.93 5.70
C ILE A 328 -31.07 -4.85 5.02
N ASP A 329 -31.45 -3.67 4.55
CA ASP A 329 -32.61 -3.51 3.68
C ASP A 329 -32.12 -3.61 2.23
N PRO A 330 -32.40 -4.70 1.49
CA PRO A 330 -32.03 -4.80 0.09
C PRO A 330 -32.93 -3.85 -0.73
N VAL A 331 -32.51 -2.60 -0.93
CA VAL A 331 -33.27 -1.64 -1.76
C VAL A 331 -33.07 -1.95 -3.24
N GLY A 332 -34.17 -2.21 -3.96
CA GLY A 332 -34.19 -2.55 -5.40
C GLY A 332 -34.53 -4.03 -5.70
N PHE A 333 -35.08 -4.75 -4.72
CA PHE A 333 -35.37 -6.17 -4.79
C PHE A 333 -36.88 -6.42 -4.61
N ASP A 334 -37.64 -6.18 -5.67
CA ASP A 334 -39.07 -6.49 -5.72
C ASP A 334 -39.24 -7.93 -6.24
N GLY A 335 -39.03 -8.93 -5.38
CA GLY A 335 -39.20 -10.34 -5.75
C GLY A 335 -38.55 -11.27 -4.74
N GLY A 336 -39.31 -12.23 -4.23
CA GLY A 336 -38.87 -13.21 -3.23
C GLY A 336 -37.55 -13.86 -3.64
N LEU A 337 -36.51 -13.59 -2.85
CA LEU A 337 -35.17 -14.11 -3.06
C LEU A 337 -34.75 -14.95 -1.85
N GLU A 338 -34.13 -16.07 -2.14
CA GLU A 338 -33.50 -16.95 -1.19
C GLU A 338 -32.00 -16.60 -1.15
N ILE A 339 -31.48 -16.20 0.02
CA ILE A 339 -30.05 -15.99 0.17
C ILE A 339 -29.39 -17.35 0.29
N VAL A 340 -28.74 -17.79 -0.79
CA VAL A 340 -28.20 -19.16 -0.90
C VAL A 340 -26.82 -19.32 -0.23
N GLY A 341 -26.14 -18.22 0.13
CA GLY A 341 -24.90 -18.30 0.90
C GLY A 341 -24.25 -16.97 1.24
N ILE A 342 -23.38 -17.00 2.24
CA ILE A 342 -22.47 -15.89 2.56
C ILE A 342 -21.04 -16.32 2.28
N ALA A 343 -20.29 -15.52 1.54
CA ALA A 343 -18.85 -15.63 1.44
C ALA A 343 -18.17 -14.70 2.44
N VAL A 344 -17.25 -15.21 3.26
CA VAL A 344 -16.27 -14.35 3.93
C VAL A 344 -15.06 -14.20 3.02
N VAL A 345 -14.75 -12.97 2.62
CA VAL A 345 -13.46 -12.64 2.00
C VAL A 345 -12.63 -11.92 3.06
N ALA A 346 -11.69 -12.62 3.65
CA ALA A 346 -10.65 -12.02 4.48
C ALA A 346 -9.38 -11.83 3.63
N ASP A 347 -8.62 -10.77 3.87
CA ASP A 347 -7.37 -10.47 3.15
C ASP A 347 -6.34 -11.63 3.24
N ASP A 348 -6.50 -12.52 4.22
CA ASP A 348 -5.59 -13.62 4.58
C ASP A 348 -6.19 -15.03 4.46
N MET A 349 -7.48 -15.19 4.15
CA MET A 349 -8.08 -16.52 3.99
C MET A 349 -8.10 -16.98 2.52
N PRO A 350 -7.61 -18.20 2.22
CA PRO A 350 -7.71 -18.78 0.89
C PRO A 350 -9.15 -19.23 0.64
N GLY A 351 -9.93 -18.37 -0.01
CA GLY A 351 -11.21 -18.74 -0.61
C GLY A 351 -12.44 -18.19 0.08
N VAL A 352 -13.57 -18.47 -0.55
CA VAL A 352 -14.92 -18.13 -0.10
C VAL A 352 -15.40 -19.22 0.86
N ARG A 353 -15.62 -18.86 2.13
CA ARG A 353 -16.30 -19.75 3.09
C ARG A 353 -17.79 -19.45 3.11
N ALA A 354 -18.62 -20.43 2.76
CA ALA A 354 -20.05 -20.40 2.99
C ALA A 354 -20.34 -20.30 4.50
N LEU A 355 -21.15 -19.33 4.94
CA LEU A 355 -21.71 -19.31 6.29
C LEU A 355 -23.15 -19.82 6.27
N GLU A 356 -23.50 -20.64 7.25
CA GLU A 356 -24.89 -20.96 7.54
C GLU A 356 -25.61 -19.71 8.04
N LEU A 357 -26.66 -19.33 7.32
CA LEU A 357 -27.55 -18.26 7.72
C LEU A 357 -28.66 -18.83 8.60
N ARG A 358 -28.87 -18.25 9.78
CA ARG A 358 -30.11 -18.47 10.54
C ARG A 358 -31.09 -17.37 10.20
N ARG A 359 -32.26 -17.75 9.67
CA ARG A 359 -33.36 -16.80 9.42
C ARG A 359 -34.13 -16.59 10.72
N ASP A 360 -34.38 -15.33 11.08
CA ASP A 360 -35.22 -14.91 12.20
C ASP A 360 -36.27 -13.93 11.69
N GLY A 361 -37.43 -14.47 11.28
CA GLY A 361 -38.48 -13.73 10.57
C GLY A 361 -38.02 -13.21 9.20
N GLU A 362 -38.11 -11.90 9.00
CA GLU A 362 -37.59 -11.22 7.79
C GLU A 362 -36.09 -10.90 7.87
N ARG A 363 -35.41 -11.32 8.94
CA ARG A 363 -34.01 -10.99 9.20
C ARG A 363 -33.11 -12.21 9.00
N TYR A 364 -31.86 -11.92 8.67
CA TYR A 364 -30.78 -12.90 8.62
C TYR A 364 -29.85 -12.66 9.81
N LEU A 365 -29.72 -13.66 10.69
CA LEU A 365 -28.72 -13.69 11.74
C LEU A 365 -27.41 -14.22 11.15
N VAL A 366 -26.38 -13.41 11.29
CA VAL A 366 -25.02 -13.72 10.85
C VAL A 366 -24.19 -14.03 12.10
N PRO A 367 -23.46 -15.15 12.16
CA PRO A 367 -22.58 -15.45 13.29
C PRO A 367 -21.49 -14.38 13.43
N GLU A 368 -20.95 -14.26 14.65
CA GLU A 368 -19.85 -13.33 14.92
C GLU A 368 -18.68 -13.62 13.97
N LEU A 369 -18.28 -12.61 13.20
CA LEU A 369 -17.19 -12.73 12.25
C LEU A 369 -15.89 -12.32 12.94
N GLY A 370 -14.79 -13.02 12.64
CA GLY A 370 -13.47 -12.61 13.07
C GLY A 370 -13.14 -11.18 12.62
N ALA A 371 -12.28 -10.48 13.37
CA ALA A 371 -11.82 -9.14 13.00
C ALA A 371 -11.35 -9.11 11.53
N ASP A 372 -11.70 -8.04 10.81
CA ASP A 372 -11.40 -7.84 9.38
C ASP A 372 -12.13 -8.74 8.37
N SER A 373 -13.08 -9.55 8.83
CA SER A 373 -13.99 -10.27 7.93
C SER A 373 -14.95 -9.31 7.25
N VAL A 374 -15.09 -9.50 5.93
CA VAL A 374 -16.11 -8.89 5.12
C VAL A 374 -17.13 -9.98 4.80
N LEU A 375 -18.32 -9.84 5.38
CA LEU A 375 -19.50 -10.57 4.94
C LEU A 375 -19.71 -10.21 3.47
N VAL A 376 -19.94 -11.18 2.59
CA VAL A 376 -20.36 -10.92 1.23
C VAL A 376 -21.54 -11.87 0.94
N LEU A 377 -22.78 -11.41 1.10
CA LEU A 377 -23.96 -12.23 0.77
C LEU A 377 -24.05 -12.36 -0.74
N ALA A 378 -23.86 -13.57 -1.25
CA ALA A 378 -23.88 -13.82 -2.68
C ALA A 378 -25.25 -14.32 -3.12
N ASP A 379 -25.83 -13.68 -4.13
CA ASP A 379 -26.96 -14.26 -4.87
C ASP A 379 -26.37 -15.26 -5.86
N VAL A 380 -26.87 -16.50 -5.89
CA VAL A 380 -26.43 -17.53 -6.82
C VAL A 380 -27.67 -17.99 -7.56
N SER A 381 -27.73 -17.77 -8.88
CA SER A 381 -28.82 -18.30 -9.69
C SER A 381 -28.84 -19.83 -9.66
N THR A 382 -29.96 -20.43 -10.04
CA THR A 382 -30.18 -21.89 -10.05
C THR A 382 -29.20 -22.68 -10.91
N ASP A 383 -28.47 -22.02 -11.81
CA ASP A 383 -27.38 -22.55 -12.64
C ASP A 383 -25.96 -22.29 -12.07
N GLY A 384 -25.85 -21.79 -10.83
CA GLY A 384 -24.57 -21.63 -10.12
C GLY A 384 -23.82 -20.32 -10.43
N GLN A 385 -24.42 -19.37 -11.15
CA GLN A 385 -23.79 -18.07 -11.39
C GLN A 385 -23.98 -17.13 -10.20
N VAL A 386 -22.88 -16.56 -9.70
CA VAL A 386 -22.91 -15.54 -8.65
C VAL A 386 -23.41 -14.22 -9.23
N LEU A 387 -24.64 -13.83 -8.89
CA LEU A 387 -25.33 -12.66 -9.40
C LEU A 387 -25.03 -11.38 -8.62
N ARG A 388 -24.84 -11.43 -7.29
CA ARG A 388 -24.80 -10.22 -6.43
C ARG A 388 -23.97 -10.43 -5.17
N PHE A 389 -23.67 -9.35 -4.44
CA PHE A 389 -22.89 -9.33 -3.22
C PHE A 389 -23.47 -8.31 -2.20
N VAL A 390 -23.55 -8.64 -0.91
CA VAL A 390 -23.88 -7.65 0.15
C VAL A 390 -22.84 -7.68 1.24
N VAL A 391 -22.34 -6.50 1.64
CA VAL A 391 -21.22 -6.42 2.57
C VAL A 391 -21.52 -5.80 3.92
N GLY A 392 -21.29 -6.62 4.94
CA GLY A 392 -21.17 -6.23 6.34
C GLY A 392 -19.73 -6.41 6.80
N ARG A 393 -19.21 -5.47 7.60
CA ARG A 393 -17.95 -5.64 8.33
C ARG A 393 -18.26 -5.56 9.80
N GLN A 394 -17.85 -6.57 10.56
CA GLN A 394 -17.81 -6.41 12.01
C GLN A 394 -16.63 -5.47 12.33
N PRO A 395 -16.88 -4.31 12.98
CA PRO A 395 -15.77 -3.50 13.46
C PRO A 395 -14.97 -4.36 14.44
N ALA A 396 -13.65 -4.38 14.28
CA ALA A 396 -12.79 -4.89 15.35
C ALA A 396 -13.18 -4.11 16.62
N MET A 397 -13.63 -4.81 17.68
CA MET A 397 -13.67 -4.18 18.99
C MET A 397 -12.26 -3.67 19.24
N GLY A 398 -12.12 -2.35 19.39
CA GLY A 398 -10.84 -1.72 19.61
C GLY A 398 -10.18 -2.34 20.84
N TRP A 399 -8.90 -2.66 20.69
CA TRP A 399 -7.98 -2.66 21.82
C TRP A 399 -7.69 -1.21 22.23
#